data_AF-A0A2T2P2K1-F1
#
_entry.id   AF-A0A2T2P2K1-F1
#
_cell.length_a   1.000
_cell.length_b   1.000
_cell.length_c   1.000
_cell.angle_alpha   90.00
_cell.angle_beta   90.00
_cell.angle_gamma   90.00
#
_symmetry.space_group_name_H-M   'P 1'
#
loop_
_entity.id
_entity.type
_entity.pdbx_description
1 polymer ?
#
loop_
_entity_poly.entity_id
_entity_poly.type
_entity_poly.pdbx_seq_one_letter_code
_entity_poly.pdbx_strand_id
1 'polypeptide(L)' 'MTCCGRNSGAECVCAKEATCSCGKQPALQCTCDKSATENKVPDSTCACGKRAENSCTCGRSSTSGASALETDFTTKK' A
#
# COMPACT_ATOMS: atom_id res chain seq x y z
N MET A 1 -1.83 -4.89 -11.53
CA MET A 1 -0.42 -4.45 -11.66
C MET A 1 0.15 -4.28 -10.26
N THR A 2 1.01 -5.21 -9.84
CA THR A 2 1.57 -5.30 -8.47
C THR A 2 2.47 -4.11 -8.17
N CYS A 3 2.13 -3.26 -7.19
CA CYS A 3 2.97 -2.12 -6.80
C CYS A 3 4.40 -2.55 -6.42
N CYS A 4 4.58 -3.77 -5.90
CA CYS A 4 5.89 -4.37 -5.63
C CYS A 4 6.19 -5.59 -6.53
N GLY A 5 5.93 -5.54 -7.84
CA GLY A 5 5.98 -6.73 -8.70
C GLY A 5 7.09 -6.87 -9.72
N ARG A 6 7.49 -5.82 -10.45
CA ARG A 6 8.38 -6.00 -11.62
C ARG A 6 9.17 -4.74 -11.97
N ASN A 7 10.23 -4.44 -11.22
CA ASN A 7 11.53 -4.04 -11.78
C ASN A 7 12.55 -3.82 -10.65
N SER A 8 13.58 -4.67 -10.64
CA SER A 8 14.96 -4.21 -10.44
C SER A 8 15.28 -3.54 -9.09
N GLY A 9 15.31 -4.33 -8.02
CA GLY A 9 16.32 -4.18 -6.96
C GLY A 9 16.30 -2.97 -6.03
N ALA A 10 15.43 -1.97 -6.16
CA ALA A 10 15.44 -0.84 -5.24
C ALA A 10 14.02 -0.29 -4.99
N GLU A 11 13.43 -0.75 -3.89
CA GLU A 11 12.47 0.00 -3.10
C GLU A 11 11.06 0.23 -3.69
N CYS A 12 10.07 -0.43 -3.08
CA CYS A 12 8.68 -0.25 -3.47
C CYS A 12 8.24 1.20 -3.14
N VAL A 13 7.93 2.01 -4.17
CA VAL A 13 7.55 3.43 -3.99
C VAL A 13 6.36 3.56 -3.04
N CYS A 14 5.37 2.65 -3.15
CA CYS A 14 4.26 2.56 -2.20
C CYS A 14 4.70 2.36 -0.75
N ALA A 15 5.81 1.66 -0.51
CA ALA A 15 6.36 1.45 0.82
C ALA A 15 7.06 2.70 1.38
N LYS A 16 7.57 3.59 0.53
CA LYS A 16 8.11 4.90 0.95
C LYS A 16 7.04 5.92 1.27
N GLU A 17 5.96 5.90 0.50
CA GLU A 17 4.81 6.78 0.70
C GLU A 17 3.91 6.32 1.86
N ALA A 18 4.07 5.07 2.33
CA ALA A 18 3.31 4.54 3.44
C ALA A 18 3.67 5.26 4.75
N THR A 19 2.74 6.09 5.23
CA THR A 19 2.82 6.78 6.51
C THR A 19 1.92 6.13 7.56
N CYS A 20 2.25 6.35 8.82
CA CYS A 20 1.40 5.94 9.92
C CYS A 20 0.03 6.64 9.86
N SER A 21 -1.01 6.09 10.50
CA SER A 21 -2.35 6.73 10.50
C SER A 21 -2.32 8.16 11.07
N CYS A 22 -1.33 8.48 11.91
CA CYS A 22 -1.09 9.82 12.42
C CYS A 22 -0.29 10.75 11.48
N GLY A 23 0.19 10.26 10.33
CA GLY A 23 0.87 11.03 9.28
C GLY A 23 2.27 11.57 9.61
N LYS A 24 2.72 11.47 10.87
CA LYS A 24 3.97 12.08 11.34
C LYS A 24 5.23 11.25 11.09
N GLN A 25 5.08 9.96 10.86
CA GLN A 25 6.18 8.99 10.77
C GLN A 25 5.90 7.98 9.66
N PRO A 26 6.96 7.37 9.09
CA PRO A 26 6.80 6.26 8.16
C PRO A 26 6.14 5.06 8.86
N ALA A 27 5.44 4.25 8.08
CA ALA A 27 4.84 3.02 8.57
C ALA A 27 5.91 2.11 9.22
N LEU A 28 5.54 1.42 10.31
CA LEU A 28 6.41 0.65 11.21
C LEU A 28 7.35 1.45 12.14
N GLN A 29 7.31 2.79 12.10
CA GLN A 29 8.09 3.66 13.00
C GLN A 29 7.19 4.74 13.65
N CYS A 30 5.93 4.40 13.83
CA CYS A 30 4.94 5.26 14.45
C CYS A 30 5.27 5.58 15.91
N THR A 31 4.98 6.81 16.34
CA THR A 31 5.12 7.26 17.74
C THR A 31 3.81 7.78 18.34
N CYS A 32 2.68 7.57 17.66
CA CYS A 32 1.34 7.93 18.13
C CYS A 32 0.67 6.81 18.95
N ASP A 33 -0.50 7.04 19.55
CA ASP A 33 -1.23 6.04 20.35
C ASP A 33 -1.49 4.71 19.62
N LYS A 34 -1.66 4.77 18.30
CA LYS A 34 -1.87 3.60 17.44
C LYS A 34 -0.57 2.88 17.07
N SER A 35 0.59 3.40 17.46
CA SER A 35 1.90 2.81 17.18
C SER A 35 2.03 1.37 17.69
N ALA A 36 1.43 1.04 18.84
CA ALA A 36 1.47 -0.32 19.39
C ALA A 36 0.88 -1.37 18.43
N THR A 37 -0.09 -0.95 17.61
CA THR A 37 -0.76 -1.79 16.61
C THR A 37 -0.15 -1.61 15.22
N GLU A 38 0.24 -0.39 14.85
CA GLU A 38 0.78 -0.05 13.52
C GLU A 38 2.26 -0.36 13.34
N ASN A 39 3.03 -0.48 14.44
CA ASN A 39 4.44 -0.92 14.41
C ASN A 39 4.60 -2.43 14.39
N LYS A 40 3.51 -3.19 14.40
CA LYS A 40 3.56 -4.64 14.22
C LYS A 40 3.37 -4.97 12.75
N VAL A 41 4.20 -5.88 12.25
CA VAL A 41 4.03 -6.46 10.91
C VAL A 41 2.79 -7.35 10.94
N PRO A 42 1.72 -6.99 10.22
CA PRO A 42 0.53 -7.83 10.13
C PRO A 42 0.80 -9.00 9.18
N ASP A 43 0.06 -10.10 9.38
CA ASP A 43 0.15 -11.29 8.53
C ASP A 43 -0.30 -10.99 7.09
N SER A 44 -1.43 -10.29 6.97
CA SER A 44 -1.95 -9.76 5.71
C SER A 44 -1.53 -8.31 5.51
N THR A 45 -0.54 -8.10 4.64
CA THR A 45 -0.05 -6.76 4.32
C THR A 45 -0.68 -6.19 3.06
N CYS A 46 -0.75 -4.86 2.99
CA CYS A 46 -1.06 -4.13 1.77
C CYS A 46 -0.14 -4.50 0.61
N ALA A 47 -0.53 -4.09 -0.61
CA ALA A 47 0.36 -4.10 -1.78
C ALA A 47 1.71 -3.38 -1.56
N CYS A 48 1.83 -2.57 -0.50
CA CYS A 48 3.04 -1.89 -0.07
C CYS A 48 3.91 -2.65 0.95
N GLY A 49 3.42 -3.74 1.55
CA GLY A 49 4.14 -4.54 2.56
C GLY A 49 4.41 -3.84 3.90
N LYS A 50 3.96 -2.60 4.09
CA LYS A 50 4.29 -1.78 5.28
C LYS A 50 3.15 -1.64 6.30
N ARG A 51 1.92 -1.93 5.89
CA ARG A 51 0.72 -1.84 6.73
C ARG A 51 -0.21 -3.00 6.44
N ALA A 52 -1.25 -3.16 7.26
CA ALA A 52 -2.26 -4.18 7.04
C ALA A 52 -3.01 -3.93 5.72
N GLU A 53 -3.49 -5.00 5.10
CA GLU A 53 -4.26 -4.96 3.84
C GLU A 53 -5.44 -3.97 3.92
N ASN A 54 -6.14 -3.92 5.05
CA ASN A 54 -7.28 -3.05 5.31
C ASN A 54 -6.94 -1.62 5.75
N SER A 55 -5.67 -1.33 6.03
CA SER A 55 -5.21 -0.07 6.63
C SER A 55 -4.13 0.59 5.76
N CYS A 56 -4.28 0.42 4.46
CA CYS A 56 -3.27 0.79 3.51
C CYS A 56 -3.33 2.30 3.22
N THR A 57 -2.30 3.04 3.60
CA THR A 57 -2.19 4.50 3.39
C THR A 57 -1.31 4.89 2.21
N CYS A 58 -0.71 3.93 1.50
CA CYS A 58 0.05 4.27 0.30
C CYS A 58 -0.90 4.73 -0.82
N GLY A 59 -0.52 5.77 -1.57
CA GLY A 59 -1.37 6.42 -2.58
C GLY A 59 -1.83 5.53 -3.73
N ARG A 60 -1.28 4.31 -3.87
CA ARG A 60 -1.72 3.31 -4.85
C ARG A 60 -2.59 2.20 -4.26
N SER A 61 -2.99 2.31 -2.99
CA SER A 61 -3.94 1.36 -2.38
C SER A 61 -5.30 1.35 -3.10
N SER A 62 -5.67 2.50 -3.67
CA SER A 62 -6.90 2.69 -4.44
C SER A 62 -6.77 2.24 -5.90
N THR A 63 -5.56 1.93 -6.38
CA THR A 63 -5.36 1.38 -7.73
C THR A 63 -5.48 -0.14 -7.74
N SER A 64 -6.47 -0.66 -7.02
CA SER A 64 -7.11 -1.89 -7.46
C SER A 64 -7.89 -1.51 -8.72
N GLY A 65 -7.52 -2.08 -9.86
CA GLY A 65 -8.04 -1.78 -11.20
C GLY A 65 -9.54 -2.04 -11.36
N ALA A 66 -10.33 -1.20 -10.72
CA ALA A 66 -11.75 -1.03 -10.90
C ALA A 66 -12.06 0.42 -10.49
N SER A 67 -11.40 1.39 -11.14
CA SER A 67 -12.14 2.64 -11.32
C SER A 67 -13.39 2.24 -12.09
N ALA A 68 -14.58 2.56 -11.59
CA ALA A 68 -15.87 2.24 -12.24
C ALA A 68 -16.05 2.86 -13.66
N LEU A 69 -14.96 3.37 -14.23
CA LEU A 69 -14.80 4.05 -15.51
C LEU A 69 -13.77 3.35 -16.43
N GLU A 70 -13.17 2.23 -16.03
CA GLU A 70 -12.30 1.46 -16.93
C GLU A 70 -13.15 0.60 -17.85
N THR A 71 -13.42 1.09 -19.06
CA THR A 71 -14.01 0.29 -20.13
C THR A 71 -12.88 -0.48 -20.80
N ASP A 72 -12.77 -1.79 -20.52
CA ASP A 72 -11.81 -2.68 -21.19
C ASP A 72 -12.30 -2.98 -22.61
N PHE A 73 -11.64 -2.41 -23.62
CA PHE A 73 -11.90 -2.67 -25.04
C PHE A 73 -11.14 -3.90 -25.57
N THR A 74 -10.57 -4.71 -24.69
CA THR A 74 -9.70 -5.84 -25.05
C THR A 74 -10.44 -7.17 -25.15
N THR A 75 -11.78 -7.15 -25.18
CA THR A 75 -12.60 -8.26 -25.64
C THR A 75 -12.35 -8.45 -27.14
N LYS A 76 -11.33 -9.27 -27.43
CA LYS A 76 -10.99 -9.75 -28.77
C LYS A 76 -12.26 -10.19 -29.50
N LYS A 77 -12.49 -9.59 -30.68
CA LYS A 77 -13.27 -10.19 -31.76
C LYS A 77 -12.36 -11.09 -32.59
#